data_AF-A0AA89AF91-F1
#
_entry.id   AF-A0AA89AF91-F1
#
_cell.length_a   1.000
_cell.length_b   1.000
_cell.length_c   1.000
_cell.angle_alpha   90.00
_cell.angle_beta   90.00
_cell.angle_gamma   90.00
#
_symmetry.space_group_name_H-M   'P 1'
#
loop_
_entity.id
_entity.type
_entity.pdbx_description
1 polymer ?
#
loop_
_entity_poly.entity_id
_entity_poly.type
_entity_poly.pdbx_seq_one_letter_code
_entity_poly.pdbx_strand_id
1 'polypeptide(L)'
;VFSWITNALAKDLQDNAAHVQTAREIWKYLEERFTQGIEPRVYELKRAIALLQQEKSSISSYYGLNPIPVCNCGSTCGAASSMREVEKVFDFLMGLDEAYMTVRSQILSIDPLSNLGRAYAIAAQEEKRRVVTSYRAPTIDVAALMIREDES
;
A
#
# COMPACT_ATOMS: atom_id res chain seq x y z
N VAL A 1 -22.77 -3.78 -32.79
CA VAL A 1 -21.55 -3.86 -31.94
C VAL A 1 -20.24 -3.87 -32.75
N PHE A 2 -20.21 -4.27 -34.02
CA PHE A 2 -18.99 -4.16 -34.83
C PHE A 2 -18.70 -2.70 -35.27
N SER A 3 -19.73 -2.01 -35.75
CA SER A 3 -19.65 -0.66 -36.32
C SER A 3 -19.24 0.48 -35.36
N TRP A 4 -19.53 0.38 -34.05
CA TRP A 4 -19.10 1.41 -33.09
C TRP A 4 -17.60 1.32 -32.77
N ILE A 5 -17.05 0.11 -32.76
CA ILE A 5 -15.62 -0.10 -32.51
C ILE A 5 -14.82 0.39 -33.71
N THR A 6 -15.24 0.04 -34.93
CA THR A 6 -14.54 0.50 -36.15
C THR A 6 -14.60 2.03 -36.28
N ASN A 7 -15.75 2.65 -36.02
CA ASN A 7 -15.89 4.11 -36.11
C ASN A 7 -15.16 4.89 -35.01
N ALA A 8 -14.83 4.23 -33.88
CA ALA A 8 -14.07 4.83 -32.79
C ALA A 8 -12.54 4.76 -33.00
N LEU A 9 -12.07 3.97 -33.98
CA LEU A 9 -10.64 3.83 -34.29
C LEU A 9 -10.15 4.98 -35.17
N ALA A 10 -8.87 5.37 -35.02
CA ALA A 10 -8.21 6.24 -35.98
C ALA A 10 -8.21 5.62 -37.38
N LYS A 11 -8.29 6.43 -38.44
CA LYS A 11 -8.48 5.95 -39.84
C LYS A 11 -7.44 4.91 -40.25
N ASP A 12 -6.20 5.10 -39.83
CA ASP A 12 -5.05 4.25 -40.07
C ASP A 12 -5.16 2.86 -39.40
N LEU A 13 -5.99 2.73 -38.36
CA LEU A 13 -6.36 1.47 -37.71
C LEU A 13 -7.63 0.86 -38.31
N GLN A 14 -8.51 1.66 -38.91
CA GLN A 14 -9.72 1.19 -39.59
C GLN A 14 -9.38 0.37 -40.84
N ASP A 15 -8.38 0.80 -41.62
CA ASP A 15 -7.92 0.08 -42.81
C ASP A 15 -7.38 -1.32 -42.47
N ASN A 16 -6.72 -1.44 -41.31
CA ASN A 16 -6.24 -2.73 -40.80
C ASN A 16 -7.37 -3.57 -40.18
N ALA A 17 -8.41 -2.94 -39.63
CA ALA A 17 -9.60 -3.59 -39.08
C ALA A 17 -10.60 -4.03 -40.17
N ALA A 18 -10.46 -3.55 -41.41
CA ALA A 18 -11.33 -3.87 -42.54
C ALA A 18 -11.29 -5.36 -42.96
N HIS A 19 -10.28 -6.11 -42.51
CA HIS A 19 -10.11 -7.54 -42.82
C HIS A 19 -10.56 -8.47 -41.68
N VAL A 20 -11.13 -7.90 -40.62
CA VAL A 20 -11.42 -8.61 -39.37
C VAL A 20 -12.93 -8.76 -39.22
N GLN A 21 -13.44 -9.98 -39.02
CA GLN A 21 -14.88 -10.27 -39.16
C GLN A 21 -15.67 -10.09 -37.86
N THR A 22 -14.98 -10.02 -36.71
CA THR A 22 -15.63 -9.90 -35.41
C THR A 22 -15.01 -8.84 -34.50
N ALA A 23 -15.84 -8.26 -33.63
CA ALA A 23 -15.40 -7.31 -32.60
C ALA A 23 -14.33 -7.90 -31.66
N ARG A 24 -14.37 -9.22 -31.42
CA ARG A 24 -13.39 -9.93 -30.59
C ARG A 24 -12.00 -9.97 -31.22
N GLU A 25 -11.93 -10.17 -32.53
CA GLU A 25 -10.66 -10.20 -33.25
C GLU A 25 -10.06 -8.80 -33.36
N ILE A 26 -10.89 -7.75 -33.56
CA ILE A 26 -10.41 -6.35 -33.48
C ILE A 26 -9.87 -6.05 -32.09
N TRP A 27 -10.56 -6.49 -31.03
CA TRP A 27 -10.09 -6.32 -29.66
C TRP A 27 -8.74 -7.00 -29.43
N LYS A 28 -8.59 -8.27 -29.82
CA LYS A 28 -7.32 -9.00 -29.72
C LYS A 28 -6.20 -8.34 -30.52
N TYR A 29 -6.50 -7.85 -31.72
CA TYR A 29 -5.54 -7.15 -32.55
C TYR A 29 -5.04 -5.86 -31.89
N LEU A 30 -5.96 -5.07 -31.32
CA LEU A 30 -5.61 -3.86 -30.56
C LEU A 30 -4.84 -4.21 -29.29
N GLU A 31 -5.24 -5.27 -28.61
CA GLU A 31 -4.55 -5.80 -27.44
C GLU A 31 -3.11 -6.16 -27.82
N GLU A 32 -2.87 -7.06 -28.76
CA GLU A 32 -1.53 -7.46 -29.18
C GLU A 32 -0.66 -6.29 -29.67
N ARG A 33 -1.25 -5.32 -30.37
CA ARG A 33 -0.52 -4.19 -30.96
C ARG A 33 -0.22 -3.06 -29.98
N PHE A 34 -1.09 -2.82 -29.00
CA PHE A 34 -0.98 -1.69 -28.06
C PHE A 34 -0.70 -2.08 -26.62
N THR A 35 -0.78 -3.38 -26.28
CA THR A 35 -0.35 -3.87 -24.97
C THR A 35 1.11 -4.28 -24.92
N GLN A 36 1.78 -4.46 -26.07
CA GLN A 36 3.23 -4.64 -26.12
C GLN A 36 3.94 -3.48 -25.40
N GLY A 37 4.55 -3.78 -24.25
CA GLY A 37 5.27 -2.80 -23.44
C GLY A 37 4.49 -2.30 -22.21
N ILE A 38 3.25 -2.76 -22.01
CA ILE A 38 2.53 -2.57 -20.74
C ILE A 38 3.11 -3.50 -19.66
N GLU A 39 3.65 -4.67 -20.02
CA GLU A 39 4.18 -5.64 -19.07
C GLU A 39 5.39 -5.11 -18.26
N PRO A 40 6.40 -4.45 -18.89
CA PRO A 40 7.43 -3.73 -18.15
C PRO A 40 6.86 -2.68 -17.21
N ARG A 41 5.83 -1.93 -17.65
CA ARG A 41 5.20 -0.91 -16.81
C ARG A 41 4.44 -1.52 -15.62
N VAL A 42 3.74 -2.63 -15.84
CA VAL A 42 3.08 -3.40 -14.78
C VAL A 42 4.12 -3.95 -13.81
N TYR A 43 5.25 -4.45 -14.30
CA TYR A 43 6.35 -4.92 -13.47
C TYR A 43 6.95 -3.77 -12.64
N GLU A 44 7.22 -2.62 -13.26
CA GLU A 44 7.69 -1.41 -12.57
C GLU A 44 6.75 -0.99 -11.46
N LEU A 45 5.44 -0.94 -11.74
CA LEU A 45 4.42 -0.58 -10.75
C LEU A 45 4.35 -1.59 -9.61
N LYS A 46 4.35 -2.90 -9.92
CA LYS A 46 4.39 -3.96 -8.90
C LYS A 46 5.63 -3.87 -8.04
N ARG A 47 6.80 -3.59 -8.64
CA ARG A 47 8.05 -3.40 -7.92
C ARG A 47 8.02 -2.14 -7.06
N ALA A 48 7.49 -1.04 -7.57
CA ALA A 48 7.33 0.20 -6.80
C ALA A 48 6.45 -0.04 -5.58
N ILE A 49 5.31 -0.72 -5.76
CA ILE A 49 4.39 -1.10 -4.69
C ILE A 49 5.09 -1.96 -3.62
N ALA A 50 5.83 -2.99 -4.04
CA ALA A 50 6.54 -3.89 -3.13
C ALA A 50 7.66 -3.18 -2.33
N LEU A 51 8.16 -2.06 -2.83
CA LEU A 51 9.20 -1.24 -2.18
C LEU A 51 8.62 0.00 -1.49
N LEU A 52 7.29 0.18 -1.46
CA LEU A 52 6.67 1.35 -0.81
C LEU A 52 6.96 1.34 0.69
N GLN A 53 7.62 2.40 1.14
CA GLN A 53 7.83 2.71 2.55
C GLN A 53 6.98 3.92 2.96
N GLN A 54 6.73 4.04 4.26
CA GLN A 54 5.96 5.15 4.84
C GLN A 54 6.63 6.50 4.60
N GLU A 55 7.96 6.56 4.58
CA GLU A 55 8.76 7.76 4.26
C GLU A 55 8.28 9.04 4.99
N LYS A 56 8.08 8.96 6.30
CA LYS A 56 7.56 10.05 7.15
C LYS A 56 6.13 10.54 6.82
N SER A 57 5.42 9.94 5.88
CA SER A 57 4.00 10.21 5.67
C SER A 57 3.16 9.70 6.84
N SER A 58 1.93 10.19 6.98
CA SER A 58 1.04 9.71 8.03
C SER A 58 0.70 8.23 7.84
N ILE A 59 0.44 7.52 8.94
CA ILE A 59 0.01 6.11 8.90
C ILE A 59 -1.26 5.94 8.04
N SER A 60 -2.18 6.92 8.08
CA SER A 60 -3.39 6.92 7.24
C SER A 60 -3.09 7.07 5.75
N SER A 61 -2.15 7.96 5.38
CA SER A 61 -1.71 8.14 4.00
C SER A 61 -1.05 6.88 3.47
N TYR A 62 -0.12 6.29 4.23
CA TYR A 62 0.56 5.06 3.86
C TYR A 62 -0.41 3.88 3.72
N TYR A 63 -1.36 3.74 4.64
CA TYR A 63 -2.40 2.71 4.58
C TYR A 63 -3.26 2.79 3.31
N GLY A 64 -3.62 4.00 2.88
CA GLY A 64 -4.40 4.22 1.66
C GLY A 64 -3.64 3.98 0.36
N LEU A 65 -2.30 4.00 0.39
CA LEU A 65 -1.44 3.74 -0.77
C LEU A 65 -1.15 2.26 -0.96
N ASN A 66 -1.36 1.41 0.05
CA ASN A 66 -1.10 -0.01 -0.05
C ASN A 66 -2.22 -0.66 -0.90
N PRO A 67 -1.95 -0.98 -2.18
CA PRO A 67 -2.98 -1.48 -3.07
C PRO A 67 -3.24 -2.92 -2.70
N ILE A 68 -4.24 -3.13 -1.84
CA ILE A 68 -4.69 -4.45 -1.42
C ILE A 68 -5.09 -5.21 -2.69
N PRO A 69 -4.37 -6.27 -3.09
CA PRO A 69 -4.76 -7.04 -4.26
C PRO A 69 -6.08 -7.75 -3.92
N VAL A 70 -7.18 -7.27 -4.51
CA VAL A 70 -8.48 -7.92 -4.38
C VAL A 70 -8.38 -9.24 -5.13
N CYS A 71 -8.48 -10.37 -4.42
CA CYS A 71 -8.60 -11.64 -5.12
C CYS A 71 -9.99 -11.71 -5.73
N ASN A 72 -10.06 -11.73 -7.06
CA ASN A 72 -11.31 -12.01 -7.79
C ASN A 72 -11.55 -13.53 -7.95
N CYS A 73 -10.79 -14.34 -7.22
CA CYS A 73 -11.09 -15.74 -7.04
C CYS A 73 -12.37 -15.82 -6.19
N GLY A 74 -13.41 -16.51 -6.68
CA GLY A 74 -14.67 -16.66 -5.94
C GLY A 74 -14.52 -17.39 -4.59
N SER A 75 -15.60 -17.96 -4.07
CA SER A 75 -15.66 -18.63 -2.75
C SER A 75 -14.68 -19.80 -2.53
N THR A 76 -13.94 -20.21 -3.57
CA THR A 76 -13.03 -21.35 -3.56
C THR A 76 -11.68 -21.06 -2.89
N CYS A 77 -11.37 -19.81 -2.54
CA CYS A 77 -10.05 -19.43 -2.04
C CYS A 77 -9.90 -19.41 -0.51
N GLY A 78 -10.74 -20.12 0.26
CA GLY A 78 -10.85 -19.96 1.72
C GLY A 78 -9.55 -20.10 2.53
N ALA A 79 -8.62 -20.97 2.12
CA ALA A 79 -7.30 -21.10 2.77
C ALA A 79 -6.25 -20.13 2.19
N ALA A 80 -6.38 -19.79 0.91
CA ALA A 80 -5.52 -18.80 0.26
C ALA A 80 -5.84 -17.36 0.72
N SER A 81 -7.08 -17.09 1.15
CA SER A 81 -7.49 -15.78 1.65
C SER A 81 -6.90 -15.48 3.03
N SER A 82 -6.86 -16.45 3.95
CA SER A 82 -6.24 -16.25 5.27
C SER A 82 -4.73 -16.04 5.16
N MET A 83 -4.05 -16.80 4.32
CA MET A 83 -2.62 -16.62 4.04
C MET A 83 -2.33 -15.23 3.44
N ARG A 84 -3.18 -14.77 2.51
CA ARG A 84 -3.08 -13.42 1.93
C ARG A 84 -3.33 -12.31 2.95
N GLU A 85 -4.25 -12.50 3.89
CA GLU A 85 -4.47 -11.51 4.96
C GLU A 85 -3.24 -11.37 5.86
N VAL A 86 -2.55 -12.48 6.12
CA VAL A 86 -1.28 -12.49 6.86
C VAL A 86 -0.18 -11.78 6.07
N GLU A 87 -0.03 -12.08 4.78
CA GLU A 87 0.94 -11.39 3.90
C GLU A 87 0.72 -9.88 3.87
N LYS A 88 -0.54 -9.42 3.76
CA LYS A 88 -0.88 -7.99 3.81
C LYS A 88 -0.42 -7.31 5.10
N VAL A 89 -0.55 -7.99 6.23
CA VAL A 89 -0.10 -7.48 7.53
C VAL A 89 1.42 -7.35 7.52
N PHE A 90 2.14 -8.38 7.04
CA PHE A 90 3.60 -8.31 6.94
C PHE A 90 4.07 -7.19 6.00
N ASP A 91 3.50 -7.07 4.81
CA ASP A 91 3.84 -6.01 3.85
C ASP A 91 3.62 -4.62 4.45
N PHE A 92 2.47 -4.41 5.11
CA PHE A 92 2.20 -3.18 5.83
C PHE A 92 3.24 -2.91 6.92
N LEU A 93 3.54 -3.89 7.77
CA LEU A 93 4.51 -3.73 8.86
C LEU A 93 5.93 -3.49 8.33
N MET A 94 6.32 -4.11 7.20
CA MET A 94 7.65 -3.96 6.60
C MET A 94 7.90 -2.55 6.08
N GLY A 95 6.89 -1.90 5.50
CA GLY A 95 7.05 -0.53 5.01
C GLY A 95 6.83 0.56 6.07
N LEU A 96 6.44 0.24 7.30
CA LEU A 96 6.42 1.22 8.39
C LEU A 96 7.83 1.74 8.71
N ASP A 97 7.91 3.03 9.03
CA ASP A 97 9.15 3.70 9.44
C ASP A 97 9.76 3.02 10.69
N GLU A 98 11.10 3.09 10.83
CA GLU A 98 11.85 2.57 11.98
C GLU A 98 11.33 3.13 13.31
N ALA A 99 10.79 4.35 13.28
CA ALA A 99 10.08 4.93 14.41
C ALA A 99 9.08 3.93 15.02
N TYR A 100 8.36 3.15 14.21
CA TYR A 100 7.28 2.25 14.64
C TYR A 100 7.75 0.83 15.00
N MET A 101 9.07 0.57 15.17
CA MET A 101 9.59 -0.77 15.52
C MET A 101 8.89 -1.42 16.73
N THR A 102 8.65 -0.66 17.80
CA THR A 102 7.97 -1.19 19.00
C THR A 102 6.54 -1.67 18.69
N VAL A 103 5.80 -0.95 17.84
CA VAL A 103 4.46 -1.35 17.42
C VAL A 103 4.51 -2.56 16.52
N ARG A 104 5.51 -2.66 15.63
CA ARG A 104 5.72 -3.86 14.80
C ARG A 104 5.90 -5.09 15.69
N SER A 105 6.78 -5.04 16.69
CA SER A 105 6.99 -6.14 17.64
C SER A 105 5.73 -6.47 18.42
N GLN A 106 4.97 -5.47 18.87
CA GLN A 106 3.72 -5.67 19.59
C GLN A 106 2.69 -6.41 18.73
N ILE A 107 2.48 -5.98 17.48
CA ILE A 107 1.51 -6.59 16.56
C ILE A 107 1.90 -8.04 16.25
N LEU A 108 3.19 -8.31 16.02
CA LEU A 108 3.71 -9.66 15.75
C LEU A 108 3.61 -10.60 16.94
N SER A 109 3.45 -10.07 18.16
CA SER A 109 3.31 -10.86 19.39
C SER A 109 1.86 -11.22 19.73
N ILE A 110 0.87 -10.73 18.96
CA ILE A 110 -0.55 -11.07 19.16
C ILE A 110 -0.84 -12.42 18.50
N ASP A 111 -1.38 -13.38 19.27
CA ASP A 111 -1.81 -14.69 18.78
C ASP A 111 -3.34 -14.88 18.96
N PRO A 112 -4.11 -15.12 17.88
CA PRO A 112 -3.70 -15.18 16.47
C PRO A 112 -3.38 -13.81 15.88
N LEU A 113 -2.48 -13.77 14.89
CA LEU A 113 -2.04 -12.53 14.25
C LEU A 113 -3.24 -11.71 13.77
N SER A 114 -3.25 -10.43 14.14
CA SER A 114 -4.34 -9.53 13.82
C SER A 114 -4.46 -9.29 12.31
N ASN A 115 -5.69 -9.12 11.81
CA ASN A 115 -5.91 -8.68 10.43
C ASN A 115 -5.35 -7.26 10.17
N LEU A 116 -5.24 -6.91 8.89
CA LEU A 116 -4.67 -5.63 8.44
C LEU A 116 -5.36 -4.41 9.06
N GLY A 117 -6.70 -4.43 9.19
CA GLY A 117 -7.45 -3.31 9.77
C GLY A 117 -7.13 -3.08 11.25
N ARG A 118 -6.95 -4.15 12.03
CA ARG A 118 -6.54 -4.06 13.43
C ARG A 118 -5.07 -3.62 13.57
N ALA A 119 -4.18 -4.12 12.72
CA ALA A 119 -2.78 -3.68 12.68
C ALA A 119 -2.68 -2.16 12.39
N TYR A 120 -3.46 -1.67 11.42
CA TYR A 120 -3.59 -0.24 11.13
C TYR A 120 -4.08 0.56 12.35
N ALA A 121 -5.14 0.10 13.02
CA ALA A 121 -5.69 0.81 14.18
C ALA A 121 -4.65 0.99 15.31
N ILE A 122 -3.85 -0.05 15.58
CA ILE A 122 -2.78 0.00 16.58
C ILE A 122 -1.69 0.99 16.16
N ALA A 123 -1.26 0.95 14.89
CA ALA A 123 -0.25 1.86 14.35
C ALA A 123 -0.72 3.33 14.36
N ALA A 124 -1.97 3.59 13.97
CA ALA A 124 -2.56 4.93 13.98
C ALA A 124 -2.76 5.47 15.41
N GLN A 125 -3.04 4.59 16.38
CA GLN A 125 -3.09 4.97 17.79
C GLN A 125 -1.70 5.37 18.30
N GLU A 126 -0.65 4.65 17.92
CA GLU A 126 0.72 4.99 18.28
C GLU A 126 1.17 6.33 17.68
N GLU A 127 0.85 6.59 16.41
CA GLU A 127 1.15 7.87 15.75
C GLU A 127 0.59 9.05 16.57
N LYS A 128 -0.69 8.97 16.98
CA LYS A 128 -1.31 9.97 17.86
C LYS A 128 -0.60 10.08 19.21
N ARG A 129 -0.22 8.94 19.82
CA ARG A 129 0.49 8.93 21.11
C ARG A 129 1.85 9.61 21.02
N ARG A 130 2.60 9.37 19.94
CA ARG A 130 3.91 9.98 19.69
C ARG A 130 3.86 11.48 19.53
N VAL A 131 2.84 11.98 18.83
CA VAL A 131 2.59 13.42 18.73
C VAL A 131 2.46 14.02 20.13
N VAL A 132 1.65 13.43 21.01
CA VAL A 132 1.45 13.91 22.40
C VAL A 132 2.72 13.81 23.24
N THR A 133 3.49 12.71 23.13
CA THR A 133 4.74 12.53 23.88
C THR A 133 5.83 13.49 23.39
N SER A 134 5.89 13.80 22.09
CA SER A 134 6.83 14.78 21.54
C SER A 134 6.60 16.19 22.11
N TYR A 135 5.35 16.55 22.44
CA TYR A 135 5.04 17.82 23.13
C TYR A 135 5.39 17.81 24.62
N ARG A 136 5.62 16.64 25.22
CA ARG A 136 5.88 16.47 26.64
C ARG A 136 7.36 16.29 26.99
N ALA A 137 8.29 16.35 26.02
CA ALA A 137 9.71 16.42 26.35
C ALA A 137 9.95 17.71 27.16
N PRO A 138 10.11 17.64 28.49
CA PRO A 138 10.32 18.83 29.27
C PRO A 138 11.77 19.25 29.01
N THR A 139 11.98 20.54 28.75
CA THR A 139 13.24 21.18 29.10
C THR A 139 13.41 21.02 30.61
N ILE A 140 13.92 19.88 31.06
CA ILE A 140 14.29 19.70 32.45
C ILE A 140 15.61 20.45 32.61
N ASP A 141 15.51 21.72 32.98
CA ASP A 141 16.62 22.46 33.55
C ASP A 141 16.88 21.88 34.95
N VAL A 142 17.58 20.73 35.01
CA VAL A 142 18.01 20.07 36.26
C VAL A 142 19.03 20.93 37.01
N ALA A 143 19.50 22.04 36.42
CA ALA A 143 20.53 22.90 37.00
C ALA A 143 20.04 23.80 38.15
N ALA A 144 18.74 23.98 38.37
CA ALA A 144 18.24 24.98 39.33
C ALA A 144 17.99 24.49 40.77
N LEU A 145 18.20 23.20 41.09
CA LEU A 145 17.94 22.64 42.43
C LEU A 145 19.20 22.25 43.23
N MET A 146 20.31 22.93 42.99
CA MET A 146 21.51 22.84 43.85
C MET A 146 22.07 24.24 44.04
N ILE A 147 21.83 24.82 45.21
CA ILE A 147 22.49 25.96 45.89
C ILE A 147 21.38 26.62 46.69
N ARG A 148 21.45 26.50 48.01
CA ARG A 148 20.31 26.18 48.89
C ARG A 148 20.75 25.78 50.30
N GLU A 149 21.93 25.18 50.43
CA GLU A 149 22.54 24.83 51.72
C GLU A 149 24.03 25.18 51.63
N ASP A 150 24.37 26.38 52.08
CA ASP A 150 25.55 26.69 52.89
C ASP A 150 25.84 28.19 52.76
N GLU A 151 25.44 28.96 53.78
CA GLU A 151 26.29 29.97 54.39
C GLU A 151 25.62 30.49 55.68
N SER A 152 26.18 30.01 56.79
CA SER A 152 26.42 30.67 58.09
C SER A 152 25.34 31.53 58.74
#